data_AF-A0A7C1RWS3-F1
#
_entry.id   AF-A0A7C1RWS3-F1
#
_cell.length_a   1.000
_cell.length_b   1.000
_cell.length_c   1.000
_cell.angle_alpha   90.00
_cell.angle_beta   90.00
_cell.angle_gamma   90.00
#
_symmetry.space_group_name_H-M   'P 1'
#
loop_
_entity.id
_entity.type
_entity.pdbx_description
1 polymer ?
#
loop_
_entity_poly.entity_id
_entity_poly.type
_entity_poly.pdbx_seq_one_letter_code
_entity_poly.pdbx_strand_id
1 'polypeptide(L)'
;MISRERVKLAINHKEADRIPLDLGSTLVTGIQASIYARLKDALGISKGLVKVYDPFQMLAEVEDEVKQLLGVDTYGIQLPVTLFGYRNENWKRFKMFDGTEVLISGNFEYDVLENGDIVQYPKGDR
;
A
#
# COMPACT_ATOMS: atom_id res chain seq x y z
N MET A 1 20.50 -17.88 -2.13
CA MET A 1 20.85 -16.47 -1.81
C MET A 1 19.69 -15.85 -1.06
N ILE A 2 19.95 -15.12 0.03
CA ILE A 2 18.87 -14.39 0.73
C ILE A 2 18.59 -13.05 0.05
N SER A 3 17.40 -12.48 0.26
CA SER A 3 16.97 -11.24 -0.40
C SER A 3 17.97 -10.09 -0.28
N ARG A 4 18.57 -9.91 0.90
CA ARG A 4 19.60 -8.88 1.14
C ARG A 4 20.84 -9.05 0.25
N GLU A 5 21.29 -10.28 0.03
CA GLU A 5 22.44 -10.58 -0.82
C GLU A 5 22.11 -10.32 -2.28
N ARG A 6 20.91 -10.75 -2.72
CA ARG A 6 20.39 -10.57 -4.08
C ARG A 6 20.34 -9.09 -4.47
N VAL A 7 19.75 -8.26 -3.61
CA VAL A 7 19.67 -6.81 -3.82
C VAL A 7 21.07 -6.18 -3.85
N LYS A 8 21.97 -6.59 -2.95
CA LYS A 8 23.34 -6.08 -2.92
C LYS A 8 24.10 -6.41 -4.21
N LEU A 9 24.01 -7.63 -4.74
CA LEU A 9 24.68 -7.99 -5.98
C LEU A 9 24.13 -7.18 -7.17
N ALA A 10 22.81 -7.06 -7.29
CA ALA A 10 22.17 -6.32 -8.37
C ALA A 10 22.57 -4.84 -8.39
N ILE A 11 22.58 -4.15 -7.23
CA ILE A 11 23.01 -2.74 -7.13
C ILE A 11 24.50 -2.58 -7.48
N ASN A 12 25.31 -3.62 -7.26
CA ASN A 12 26.73 -3.64 -7.65
C ASN A 12 26.96 -4.16 -9.08
N HIS A 13 25.93 -4.26 -9.91
CA HIS A 13 26.01 -4.77 -11.28
C HIS A 13 26.63 -6.18 -11.39
N LYS A 14 26.39 -7.02 -10.38
CA LYS A 14 26.79 -8.43 -10.37
C LYS A 14 25.56 -9.31 -10.56
N GLU A 15 25.73 -10.39 -11.32
CA GLU A 15 24.66 -11.37 -11.53
C GLU A 15 24.26 -12.02 -10.19
N ALA A 16 22.95 -11.97 -9.90
CA ALA A 16 22.34 -12.62 -8.76
C ALA A 16 21.62 -13.91 -9.21
N ASP A 17 21.07 -14.68 -8.26
CA ASP A 17 20.34 -15.91 -8.58
C ASP A 17 19.01 -15.65 -9.32
N ARG A 18 18.47 -14.43 -9.25
CA ARG A 18 17.37 -13.90 -10.08
C ARG A 18 17.30 -12.38 -9.96
N ILE A 19 16.44 -11.74 -10.76
CA ILE A 19 16.14 -10.30 -10.65
C ILE A 19 15.50 -10.02 -9.26
N PRO A 20 16.05 -9.10 -8.44
CA PRO A 20 15.40 -8.69 -7.20
C PRO A 20 14.05 -7.99 -7.46
N LEU A 21 13.05 -8.29 -6.63
CA LEU A 21 11.70 -7.73 -6.74
C LEU A 21 11.43 -6.72 -5.61
N ASP A 22 10.98 -5.51 -5.96
CA ASP A 22 10.40 -4.55 -5.01
C ASP A 22 8.90 -4.36 -5.27
N LEU A 23 8.11 -4.43 -4.20
CA LEU A 23 6.68 -4.14 -4.20
C LEU A 23 6.28 -3.59 -2.82
N GLY A 24 5.84 -2.33 -2.78
CA GLY A 24 5.34 -1.66 -1.58
C GLY A 24 6.42 -1.07 -0.66
N SER A 25 7.69 -0.97 -1.09
CA SER A 25 8.73 -0.38 -0.24
C SER A 25 8.80 1.14 -0.32
N THR A 26 8.27 1.75 -1.38
CA THR A 26 8.27 3.20 -1.59
C THR A 26 6.93 3.67 -2.15
N LEU A 27 6.71 5.00 -2.18
CA LEU A 27 5.53 5.61 -2.80
C LEU A 27 5.45 5.40 -4.33
N VAL A 28 6.54 4.95 -4.96
CA VAL A 28 6.59 4.68 -6.41
C VAL A 28 6.67 3.20 -6.74
N THR A 29 6.74 2.32 -5.74
CA THR A 29 6.76 0.86 -5.92
C THR A 29 5.52 0.18 -5.32
N GLY A 30 4.52 0.97 -4.92
CA GLY A 30 3.25 0.46 -4.41
C GLY A 30 2.31 -0.10 -5.48
N ILE A 31 1.15 -0.55 -5.03
CA ILE A 31 0.07 -1.08 -5.86
C ILE A 31 -1.25 -0.43 -5.44
N GLN A 32 -2.06 -0.03 -6.42
CA GLN A 32 -3.35 0.61 -6.16
C GLN A 32 -4.28 -0.35 -5.40
N ALA A 33 -5.09 0.17 -4.48
CA ALA A 33 -5.80 -0.63 -3.49
C ALA A 33 -6.83 -1.64 -4.04
N SER A 34 -7.59 -1.27 -5.07
CA SER A 34 -8.54 -2.21 -5.70
C SER A 34 -7.86 -3.26 -6.57
N ILE A 35 -6.73 -2.92 -7.21
CA ILE A 35 -5.91 -3.90 -7.91
C ILE A 35 -5.25 -4.87 -6.92
N TYR A 36 -4.81 -4.39 -5.76
CA TYR A 36 -4.28 -5.24 -4.70
C TYR A 36 -5.34 -6.20 -4.14
N ALA A 37 -6.58 -5.75 -3.95
CA ALA A 37 -7.68 -6.62 -3.56
C ALA A 37 -7.86 -7.78 -4.55
N ARG A 38 -7.86 -7.48 -5.86
CA ARG A 38 -7.94 -8.49 -6.92
C ARG A 38 -6.72 -9.41 -6.98
N LEU A 39 -5.53 -8.89 -6.67
CA LEU A 39 -4.32 -9.71 -6.54
C LEU A 39 -4.44 -10.70 -5.39
N LYS A 40 -4.96 -10.27 -4.23
CA LYS A 40 -5.23 -11.16 -3.10
C LYS A 40 -6.17 -12.29 -3.49
N ASP A 41 -7.26 -11.99 -4.20
CA ASP A 41 -8.20 -13.00 -4.71
C ASP A 41 -7.50 -14.00 -5.65
N ALA A 42 -6.68 -13.51 -6.58
CA ALA A 42 -5.92 -14.34 -7.51
C ALA A 42 -4.87 -15.22 -6.81
N LEU A 43 -4.34 -14.78 -5.67
CA LEU A 43 -3.42 -15.54 -4.82
C LEU A 43 -4.16 -16.46 -3.81
N GLY A 44 -5.49 -16.46 -3.80
CA GLY A 44 -6.30 -17.25 -2.86
C GLY A 44 -6.29 -16.72 -1.42
N ILE A 45 -5.97 -15.44 -1.21
CA ILE A 45 -5.90 -14.79 0.10
C ILE A 45 -7.22 -14.09 0.38
N SER A 46 -8.09 -14.73 1.17
CA SER A 46 -9.43 -14.22 1.50
C SER A 46 -9.53 -13.46 2.83
N LYS A 47 -8.43 -13.40 3.60
CA LYS A 47 -8.44 -12.78 4.93
C LYS A 47 -8.19 -11.27 4.86
N GLY A 48 -8.95 -10.50 5.62
CA GLY A 48 -8.70 -9.09 5.88
C GLY A 48 -8.99 -8.13 4.70
N LEU A 49 -9.59 -6.99 5.02
CA LEU A 49 -9.74 -5.90 4.06
C LEU A 49 -8.38 -5.25 3.76
N VAL A 50 -8.22 -4.77 2.53
CA VAL A 50 -7.04 -4.00 2.11
C VAL A 50 -6.97 -2.70 2.89
N LYS A 51 -5.81 -2.40 3.49
CA LYS A 51 -5.54 -1.10 4.08
C LYS A 51 -4.93 -0.16 3.04
N VAL A 52 -5.46 1.04 2.92
CA VAL A 52 -4.87 2.12 2.13
C VAL A 52 -3.78 2.79 2.98
N TYR A 53 -2.52 2.47 2.70
CA TYR A 53 -1.41 3.05 3.47
C TYR A 53 -1.03 4.45 2.97
N ASP A 54 -1.25 4.73 1.68
CA ASP A 54 -1.05 6.04 1.08
C ASP A 54 -2.35 6.54 0.43
N PRO A 55 -3.09 7.44 1.11
CA PRO A 55 -4.32 8.01 0.59
C PRO A 55 -4.09 9.07 -0.50
N PHE A 56 -2.85 9.52 -0.76
CA PHE A 56 -2.58 10.45 -1.86
C PHE A 56 -2.71 9.74 -3.21
N GLN A 57 -2.14 8.54 -3.31
CA GLN A 57 -2.16 7.73 -4.53
C GLN A 57 -3.16 6.56 -4.46
N MET A 58 -3.85 6.38 -3.33
CA MET A 58 -4.74 5.25 -3.04
C MET A 58 -4.01 3.89 -3.14
N LEU A 59 -2.83 3.79 -2.53
CA LEU A 59 -2.01 2.57 -2.54
C LEU A 59 -2.30 1.67 -1.34
N ALA A 60 -2.28 0.36 -1.59
CA ALA A 60 -2.45 -0.67 -0.58
C ALA A 60 -1.19 -0.93 0.25
N GLU A 61 -1.38 -1.21 1.54
CA GLU A 61 -0.39 -1.89 2.36
C GLU A 61 -0.19 -3.30 1.79
N VAL A 62 1.04 -3.60 1.36
CA VAL A 62 1.41 -4.94 0.88
C VAL A 62 1.74 -5.81 2.09
N GLU A 63 0.83 -6.72 2.42
CA GLU A 63 0.92 -7.63 3.57
C GLU A 63 2.08 -8.62 3.44
N ASP A 64 2.64 -9.05 4.58
CA ASP A 64 3.79 -9.96 4.62
C ASP A 64 3.54 -11.29 3.93
N GLU A 65 2.31 -11.82 4.01
CA GLU A 65 1.94 -13.04 3.30
C GLU A 65 2.05 -12.88 1.77
N VAL A 66 1.63 -11.73 1.23
CA VAL A 66 1.78 -11.43 -0.20
C VAL A 66 3.24 -11.25 -0.57
N LYS A 67 4.01 -10.53 0.27
CA LYS A 67 5.47 -10.38 0.05
C LYS A 67 6.17 -11.73 0.01
N GLN A 68 5.82 -12.66 0.90
CA GLN A 68 6.38 -14.01 0.93
C GLN A 68 5.99 -14.82 -0.30
N LEU A 69 4.70 -14.80 -0.69
CA LEU A 69 4.20 -15.55 -1.85
C LEU A 69 4.81 -15.08 -3.17
N LEU A 70 4.99 -13.76 -3.35
CA LEU A 70 5.59 -13.18 -4.55
C LEU A 70 7.13 -13.17 -4.52
N GLY A 71 7.73 -13.47 -3.37
CA GLY A 71 9.17 -13.35 -3.14
C GLY A 71 9.65 -11.90 -3.27
N VAL A 72 9.01 -10.95 -2.59
CA VAL A 72 9.50 -9.57 -2.53
C VAL A 72 10.80 -9.54 -1.72
N ASP A 73 11.82 -8.83 -2.23
CA ASP A 73 13.18 -8.83 -1.70
C ASP A 73 13.50 -7.64 -0.78
N THR A 74 12.55 -6.73 -0.64
CA THR A 74 12.69 -5.44 0.01
C THR A 74 11.59 -5.23 1.05
N TYR A 75 11.86 -4.31 1.98
CA TYR A 75 10.88 -3.85 2.95
C TYR A 75 10.97 -2.34 3.08
N GLY A 76 9.83 -1.66 2.92
CA GLY A 76 9.76 -0.21 3.11
C GLY A 76 9.78 0.16 4.58
N ILE A 77 10.64 1.11 4.95
CA ILE A 77 10.55 1.79 6.24
C ILE A 77 9.66 3.00 6.02
N GLN A 78 8.40 2.88 6.44
CA GLN A 78 7.42 3.95 6.29
C GLN A 78 7.40 4.85 7.52
N LEU A 79 7.16 6.14 7.30
CA LEU A 79 6.87 7.08 8.39
C LEU A 79 5.46 6.80 8.92
N PRO A 80 5.19 7.06 10.21
CA PRO A 80 3.85 6.87 10.78
C PRO A 80 2.83 7.90 10.28
N VAL A 81 3.24 8.87 9.46
CA VAL A 81 2.42 9.98 8.96
C VAL A 81 2.27 9.90 7.44
N THR A 82 1.08 10.24 6.95
CA THR A 82 0.78 10.33 5.52
C THR A 82 1.32 11.62 4.91
N LEU A 83 1.34 11.72 3.58
CA LEU A 83 1.69 12.98 2.89
C LEU A 83 0.75 14.14 3.26
N PHE A 84 -0.47 13.83 3.69
CA PHE A 84 -1.41 14.84 4.16
C PHE A 84 -1.14 15.32 5.59
N GLY A 85 -0.19 14.70 6.31
CA GLY A 85 0.29 15.21 7.59
C GLY A 85 -0.43 14.69 8.85
N TYR A 86 -1.29 13.67 8.72
CA TYR A 86 -1.88 12.96 9.85
C TYR A 86 -1.27 11.57 10.03
N ARG A 87 -1.37 11.01 11.24
CA ARG A 87 -0.94 9.64 11.53
C ARG A 87 -1.84 8.62 10.85
N ASN A 88 -1.24 7.59 10.23
CA ASN A 88 -2.00 6.53 9.56
C ASN A 88 -2.38 5.40 10.53
N GLU A 89 -3.38 5.66 11.36
CA GLU A 89 -3.85 4.76 12.41
C GLU A 89 -5.39 4.75 12.50
N ASN A 90 -5.95 4.05 13.50
CA ASN A 90 -7.40 4.02 13.80
C ASN A 90 -8.29 3.65 12.60
N TRP A 91 -7.89 2.60 11.87
CA TRP A 91 -8.49 2.16 10.61
C TRP A 91 -10.04 2.13 10.62
N LYS A 92 -10.65 2.82 9.66
CA LYS A 92 -12.10 2.84 9.41
C LYS A 92 -12.42 2.27 8.03
N ARG A 93 -13.62 1.68 7.88
CA ARG A 93 -14.09 1.20 6.58
C ARG A 93 -14.34 2.38 5.64
N PHE A 94 -13.96 2.20 4.38
CA PHE A 94 -14.17 3.17 3.31
C PHE A 94 -14.50 2.42 2.01
N LYS A 95 -15.44 2.96 1.24
CA LYS A 95 -15.83 2.40 -0.05
C LYS A 95 -15.28 3.30 -1.16
N MET A 96 -14.39 2.74 -1.98
CA MET A 96 -13.82 3.45 -3.13
C MET A 96 -14.85 3.66 -4.23
N PHE A 97 -14.55 4.55 -5.19
CA PHE A 97 -15.43 4.85 -6.33
C PHE A 97 -15.78 3.62 -7.19
N ASP A 98 -14.87 2.64 -7.28
CA ASP A 98 -15.11 1.38 -7.98
C ASP A 98 -15.89 0.34 -7.15
N GLY A 99 -16.30 0.71 -5.94
CA GLY A 99 -17.05 -0.12 -5.01
C GLY A 99 -16.20 -1.02 -4.12
N THR A 100 -14.88 -1.04 -4.28
CA THR A 100 -13.98 -1.82 -3.42
C THR A 100 -14.07 -1.35 -1.98
N GLU A 101 -14.33 -2.28 -1.06
CA GLU A 101 -14.24 -2.01 0.39
C GLU A 101 -12.79 -2.09 0.86
N VAL A 102 -12.33 -1.02 1.50
CA VAL A 102 -10.99 -0.91 2.06
C VAL A 102 -11.03 -0.37 3.48
N LEU A 103 -9.90 -0.43 4.16
CA LEU A 103 -9.63 0.29 5.39
C LEU A 103 -8.79 1.52 5.08
N ILE A 104 -9.20 2.68 5.56
CA ILE A 104 -8.43 3.93 5.48
C ILE A 104 -8.16 4.44 6.88
N SER A 105 -7.22 5.38 7.04
CA SER A 105 -6.94 5.99 8.34
C SER A 105 -8.22 6.54 8.99
N GLY A 106 -8.35 6.36 10.30
CA GLY A 106 -9.40 7.03 11.08
C GLY A 106 -9.34 8.55 10.95
N ASN A 107 -8.12 9.09 10.76
CA ASN A 107 -7.83 10.51 10.60
C ASN A 107 -8.01 11.02 9.16
N PHE A 108 -8.44 10.15 8.23
CA PHE A 108 -8.85 10.58 6.88
C PHE A 108 -10.20 11.28 6.98
N GLU A 109 -10.18 12.59 7.21
CA GLU A 109 -11.36 13.45 7.22
C GLU A 109 -11.64 13.98 5.82
N TYR A 110 -12.90 13.91 5.40
CA TYR A 110 -13.32 14.29 4.07
C TYR A 110 -14.80 14.68 4.03
N ASP A 111 -15.15 15.46 3.01
CA ASP A 111 -16.52 15.71 2.60
C ASP A 111 -16.76 15.16 1.19
N VAL A 112 -18.03 14.88 0.89
CA VAL A 112 -18.50 14.54 -0.45
C VAL A 112 -19.23 15.75 -1.00
N LEU A 113 -18.75 16.28 -2.13
CA LEU A 113 -19.38 17.40 -2.81
C LEU A 113 -20.62 16.95 -3.59
N GLU A 114 -21.45 17.90 -4.02
CA GLU A 114 -22.70 17.61 -4.77
C GLU A 114 -22.45 16.83 -6.08
N ASN A 115 -21.28 17.01 -6.69
CA ASN A 115 -20.87 16.29 -7.90
C ASN A 115 -20.33 14.86 -7.63
N GLY A 116 -20.24 14.45 -6.36
CA GLY A 116 -19.73 13.16 -5.93
C GLY A 116 -18.22 13.13 -5.66
N ASP A 117 -17.50 14.24 -5.85
CA ASP A 117 -16.08 14.30 -5.53
C ASP A 117 -15.84 14.17 -4.02
N ILE A 118 -14.75 13.49 -3.67
CA ILE A 118 -14.26 13.41 -2.30
C ILE A 118 -13.13 14.42 -2.14
N VAL A 119 -13.33 15.38 -1.24
CA VAL A 119 -12.32 16.36 -0.86
C VAL A 119 -11.88 16.08 0.57
N GLN A 120 -10.58 15.93 0.79
CA GLN A 120 -10.03 15.59 2.10
C GLN A 120 -9.37 16.79 2.77
N TYR A 121 -9.42 16.80 4.09
CA TYR A 121 -8.77 17.80 4.94
C TYR A 121 -7.33 17.37 5.24
N PRO A 122 -6.30 18.14 4.81
CA PRO A 122 -4.92 17.91 5.27
C PRO A 122 -4.87 17.89 6.80
N LYS A 123 -3.91 17.18 7.41
CA LYS A 123 -3.75 17.01 8.87
C LYS A 123 -4.96 16.41 9.61
N GLY A 124 -6.05 16.10 8.93
CA GLY A 124 -7.28 15.59 9.53
C GLY A 124 -7.99 16.65 10.40
N ASP A 125 -7.82 17.93 10.10
CA ASP A 125 -8.30 19.06 10.90
C ASP A 125 -9.65 19.62 10.43
N ARG A 126 -10.65 18.74 10.31
CA ARG A 126 -12.02 19.12 9.97
C ARG A 126 -12.63 20.12 10.96
#